data_AF-A0A380TGP9-F1
#
_entry.id   AF-A0A380TGP9-F1
#
_cell.length_a   1.000
_cell.length_b   1.000
_cell.length_c   1.000
_cell.angle_alpha   90.00
_cell.angle_beta   90.00
_cell.angle_gamma   90.00
#
_symmetry.space_group_name_H-M   'P 1'
#
loop_
_entity.id
_entity.type
_entity.pdbx_description
1 polymer ?
#
loop_
_entity_poly.entity_id
_entity_poly.type
_entity_poly.pdbx_seq_one_letter_code
_entity_poly.pdbx_strand_id
1 'polypeptide(L)'
;MKDLLALALAISDETAGESFFYGSAYGDANNEDLDRLSNELRTPVEELIKELRTRIPNDVDFTLNFDEAGAWVALEYNDGNTTTSGDGLCFTESRALFASFEGLEWDEIRGQAISEGGIFEALIADAEDRPASIPSTEEAAKKYAEPLKQAVAQIHAMHPTPAFVAVLKQEELPIEIKAYETKEDMLHDFADALTCYYEVLAVFENGVETFYAQIESYKRQAIDFLAPGTISRAKAERRL
;
A
#
# COMPACT_ATOMS: atom_id res chain seq x y z
N MET A 1 -23.88 29.96 -8.41
CA MET A 1 -23.85 28.54 -8.81
C MET A 1 -22.63 28.37 -9.68
N LYS A 2 -21.64 27.60 -9.23
CA LYS A 2 -20.49 27.24 -10.06
C LYS A 2 -20.79 25.89 -10.68
N ASP A 3 -20.63 25.81 -11.99
CA ASP A 3 -20.74 24.56 -12.75
C ASP A 3 -19.48 23.73 -12.43
N LEU A 4 -19.65 22.73 -11.56
CA LEU A 4 -18.53 21.89 -11.14
C LEU A 4 -18.13 20.88 -12.21
N LEU A 5 -19.03 20.58 -13.16
CA LEU A 5 -18.72 19.77 -14.33
C LEU A 5 -17.79 20.54 -15.28
N ALA A 6 -18.06 21.82 -15.52
CA ALA A 6 -17.15 22.68 -16.29
C ALA A 6 -15.78 22.82 -15.60
N LEU A 7 -15.76 22.92 -14.26
CA LEU A 7 -14.53 22.93 -13.49
C LEU A 7 -13.77 21.60 -13.61
N ALA A 8 -14.47 20.46 -13.51
CA ALA A 8 -13.88 19.13 -13.65
C ALA A 8 -13.22 18.92 -15.01
N LEU A 9 -13.92 19.29 -16.09
CA LEU A 9 -13.41 19.18 -17.45
C LEU A 9 -12.17 20.08 -17.65
N ALA A 10 -12.21 21.32 -17.15
CA ALA A 10 -11.07 22.23 -17.27
C ALA A 10 -9.84 21.76 -16.48
N ILE A 11 -10.05 21.16 -15.31
CA ILE A 11 -8.98 20.56 -14.50
C ILE A 11 -8.40 19.33 -15.22
N SER A 12 -9.26 18.43 -15.71
CA SER A 12 -8.85 17.24 -16.46
C SER A 12 -8.01 17.60 -17.70
N ASP A 13 -8.39 18.67 -18.41
CA ASP A 13 -7.63 19.20 -19.55
C ASP A 13 -6.25 19.74 -19.13
N GLU A 14 -6.16 20.44 -17.99
CA GLU A 14 -4.88 20.98 -17.48
C GLU A 14 -3.95 19.91 -16.90
N THR A 15 -4.49 18.81 -16.36
CA THR A 15 -3.70 17.79 -15.65
C THR A 15 -3.55 16.47 -16.40
N ALA A 16 -3.89 16.44 -17.69
CA ALA A 16 -3.77 15.27 -18.55
C ALA A 16 -4.58 14.04 -18.06
N GLY A 17 -5.75 14.28 -17.46
CA GLY A 17 -6.76 13.25 -17.18
C GLY A 17 -6.99 12.90 -15.70
N GLU A 18 -6.12 13.33 -14.78
CA GLU A 18 -6.30 13.04 -13.35
C GLU A 18 -5.85 14.21 -12.46
N SER A 19 -6.66 14.58 -11.47
CA SER A 19 -6.30 15.54 -10.42
C SER A 19 -6.90 15.13 -9.07
N PHE A 20 -6.04 15.13 -8.05
CA PHE A 20 -6.38 14.80 -6.68
C PHE A 20 -6.16 16.04 -5.81
N PHE A 21 -7.15 16.44 -5.03
CA PHE A 21 -7.01 17.54 -4.08
C PHE A 21 -7.36 17.06 -2.69
N TYR A 22 -6.37 17.08 -1.81
CA TYR A 22 -6.51 16.55 -0.46
C TYR A 22 -6.97 17.62 0.53
N GLY A 23 -7.90 17.28 1.41
CA GLY A 23 -8.35 18.12 2.51
C GLY A 23 -8.26 17.37 3.83
N SER A 24 -7.23 17.68 4.64
CA SER A 24 -7.09 17.05 5.95
C SER A 24 -7.76 17.82 7.09
N ALA A 25 -8.33 17.07 8.02
CA ALA A 25 -8.76 17.45 9.36
C ALA A 25 -7.61 17.89 10.29
N TYR A 26 -6.40 17.31 10.14
CA TYR A 26 -5.27 17.50 11.08
C TYR A 26 -4.20 18.50 10.62
N GLY A 27 -4.35 19.10 9.44
CA GLY A 27 -3.46 20.15 8.93
C GLY A 27 -2.53 19.70 7.78
N ASP A 28 -2.06 20.71 7.05
CA ASP A 28 -1.39 20.70 5.74
C ASP A 28 -1.88 19.63 4.77
N ALA A 29 -2.97 19.98 4.08
CA ALA A 29 -3.27 19.42 2.77
C ALA A 29 -2.00 19.49 1.91
N ASN A 30 -1.49 18.35 1.48
CA ASN A 30 -0.37 18.30 0.55
C ASN A 30 -0.89 18.80 -0.81
N ASN A 31 -0.82 20.12 -0.99
CA ASN A 31 -1.47 20.85 -2.07
C ASN A 31 -0.58 20.97 -3.32
N GLU A 32 0.38 20.06 -3.49
CA GLU A 32 1.27 20.06 -4.66
C GLU A 32 0.47 20.04 -5.97
N ASP A 33 -0.72 19.42 -5.97
CA ASP A 33 -1.62 19.40 -7.11
C ASP A 33 -2.39 20.72 -7.32
N LEU A 34 -2.72 21.47 -6.26
CA LEU A 34 -3.29 22.83 -6.41
C LEU A 34 -2.28 23.78 -7.05
N ASP A 35 -1.00 23.58 -6.76
CA ASP A 35 0.07 24.40 -7.33
C ASP A 35 0.28 24.19 -8.83
N ARG A 36 -0.20 23.06 -9.37
CA ARG A 36 -0.19 22.76 -10.80
C ARG A 36 -1.32 23.42 -11.57
N LEU A 37 -2.41 23.80 -10.90
CA LEU A 37 -3.53 24.49 -11.53
C LEU A 37 -3.19 25.92 -11.90
N SER A 38 -3.74 26.37 -13.03
CA SER A 38 -3.78 27.78 -13.38
C SER A 38 -4.51 28.61 -12.32
N ASN A 39 -4.18 29.91 -12.22
CA ASN A 39 -4.81 30.81 -11.24
C ASN A 39 -6.34 30.88 -11.39
N GLU A 40 -6.84 30.67 -12.62
CA GLU A 40 -8.27 30.68 -12.95
C GLU A 40 -9.01 29.49 -12.35
N LEU A 41 -8.39 28.30 -12.30
CA LEU A 41 -8.98 27.08 -11.72
C LEU A 41 -8.69 26.93 -10.23
N ARG A 42 -7.51 27.37 -9.78
CA ARG A 42 -7.08 27.28 -8.38
C ARG A 42 -8.05 27.98 -7.43
N THR A 43 -8.44 29.22 -7.73
CA THR A 43 -9.32 30.01 -6.86
C THR A 43 -10.68 29.31 -6.63
N PRO A 44 -11.39 28.85 -7.69
CA PRO A 44 -12.59 28.04 -7.52
C PRO A 44 -12.43 26.77 -6.67
N VAL A 45 -11.34 26.02 -6.86
CA VAL A 45 -11.09 24.78 -6.10
C VAL A 45 -10.79 25.10 -4.64
N GLU A 46 -9.98 26.11 -4.34
CA GLU A 46 -9.71 26.54 -2.97
C GLU A 46 -10.98 26.99 -2.24
N GLU A 47 -11.88 27.69 -2.92
CA GLU A 47 -13.18 28.07 -2.35
C GLU A 47 -14.05 26.85 -2.04
N LEU A 48 -14.08 25.86 -2.95
CA LEU A 48 -14.79 24.61 -2.73
C LEU A 48 -14.21 23.83 -1.54
N ILE A 49 -12.89 23.71 -1.44
CA ILE A 49 -12.19 23.07 -0.31
C ILE A 49 -12.51 23.79 1.00
N LYS A 50 -12.50 25.13 1.02
CA LYS A 50 -12.86 25.92 2.19
C LYS A 50 -14.30 25.65 2.61
N GLU A 51 -15.24 25.57 1.67
CA GLU A 51 -16.64 25.29 1.97
C GLU A 51 -16.83 23.86 2.50
N LEU A 52 -16.17 22.86 1.89
CA LEU A 52 -16.17 21.47 2.36
C LEU A 52 -15.73 21.36 3.82
N ARG A 53 -14.65 22.04 4.20
CA ARG A 53 -14.16 22.09 5.60
C ARG A 53 -15.14 22.68 6.60
N THR A 54 -16.12 23.47 6.16
CA THR A 54 -17.17 24.00 7.06
C THR A 54 -18.33 23.05 7.26
N ARG A 55 -18.46 22.03 6.40
CA ARG A 55 -19.60 21.11 6.34
C ARG A 55 -19.25 19.71 6.83
N ILE A 56 -18.01 19.28 6.60
CA ILE A 56 -17.50 17.97 7.00
C ILE A 56 -16.98 18.07 8.45
N PRO A 57 -17.32 17.11 9.33
CA PRO A 57 -16.76 17.04 10.68
C PRO A 57 -15.23 17.06 10.70
N ASN A 58 -14.65 17.61 11.75
CA ASN A 58 -13.20 17.75 11.89
C ASN A 58 -12.47 16.46 12.27
N ASP A 59 -13.18 15.33 12.32
CA ASP A 59 -12.67 13.97 12.50
C ASP A 59 -12.81 13.15 11.20
N VAL A 60 -13.16 13.80 10.09
CA VAL A 60 -13.31 13.20 8.77
C VAL A 60 -12.42 13.96 7.77
N ASP A 61 -11.43 13.26 7.23
CA ASP A 61 -10.61 13.73 6.11
C ASP A 61 -11.43 13.62 4.81
N PHE A 62 -11.06 14.38 3.77
CA PHE A 62 -11.69 14.26 2.46
C PHE A 62 -10.69 14.39 1.31
N THR A 63 -10.98 13.70 0.22
CA THR A 63 -10.28 13.85 -1.06
C THR A 63 -11.27 14.31 -2.11
N LEU A 64 -10.99 15.44 -2.75
CA LEU A 64 -11.76 15.95 -3.88
C LEU A 64 -11.06 15.55 -5.17
N ASN A 65 -11.79 14.86 -6.05
CA ASN A 65 -11.27 14.30 -7.28
C ASN A 65 -11.99 14.89 -8.48
N PHE A 66 -11.23 15.10 -9.55
CA PHE A 66 -11.74 15.48 -10.85
C PHE A 66 -11.08 14.59 -11.89
N ASP A 67 -11.89 13.77 -12.55
CA ASP A 67 -11.46 12.85 -13.60
C ASP A 67 -12.48 12.83 -14.76
N GLU A 68 -12.23 12.00 -15.78
CA GLU A 68 -13.12 11.84 -16.92
C GLU A 68 -14.52 11.33 -16.55
N ALA A 69 -14.66 10.66 -15.41
CA ALA A 69 -15.95 10.18 -14.90
C ALA A 69 -16.72 11.28 -14.13
N GLY A 70 -16.03 12.34 -13.72
CA GLY A 70 -16.62 13.57 -13.20
C GLY A 70 -15.95 14.06 -11.92
N ALA A 71 -16.71 14.79 -11.11
CA ALA A 71 -16.26 15.28 -9.81
C ALA A 71 -16.83 14.40 -8.70
N TRP A 72 -15.98 13.99 -7.77
CA TRP A 72 -16.39 13.20 -6.62
C TRP A 72 -15.59 13.53 -5.37
N VAL A 73 -16.20 13.37 -4.19
CA VAL A 73 -15.55 13.51 -2.89
C VAL A 73 -15.49 12.16 -2.22
N ALA A 74 -14.29 11.73 -1.85
CA ALA A 74 -14.05 10.64 -0.91
C ALA A 74 -14.05 11.21 0.51
N LEU A 75 -14.72 10.53 1.44
CA LEU A 75 -14.69 10.85 2.87
C LEU A 75 -13.93 9.76 3.60
N GLU A 76 -13.13 10.12 4.59
CA GLU A 76 -12.34 9.16 5.36
C GLU A 76 -12.44 9.48 6.85
N TYR A 77 -13.07 8.61 7.64
CA TYR A 77 -13.12 8.79 9.08
C TYR A 77 -11.75 8.50 9.69
N ASN A 78 -11.21 9.46 10.45
CA ASN A 78 -9.91 9.33 11.07
C ASN A 78 -10.09 9.03 12.57
N ASP A 79 -9.93 7.76 12.94
CA ASP A 79 -9.96 7.31 14.33
C ASP A 79 -8.59 7.42 15.03
N GLY A 80 -7.56 7.92 14.32
CA GLY A 80 -6.16 7.94 14.75
C GLY A 80 -5.40 6.62 14.53
N ASN A 81 -6.05 5.58 14.03
CA ASN A 81 -5.53 4.22 13.83
C ASN A 81 -5.82 3.71 12.41
N THR A 82 -5.20 4.35 11.41
CA THR A 82 -4.90 3.78 10.08
C THR A 82 -6.02 3.01 9.37
N THR A 83 -7.29 3.36 9.60
CA THR A 83 -8.41 2.71 8.93
C THR A 83 -9.01 3.68 7.95
N THR A 84 -8.88 3.37 6.67
CA THR A 84 -9.47 4.16 5.60
C THR A 84 -10.69 3.41 5.07
N SER A 85 -11.87 3.92 5.42
CA SER A 85 -13.15 3.49 4.83
C SER A 85 -13.83 4.74 4.33
N GLY A 86 -14.22 4.73 3.05
CA GLY A 86 -14.80 5.90 2.43
C GLY A 86 -15.81 5.57 1.35
N ASP A 87 -16.91 6.30 1.40
CA ASP A 87 -17.87 6.38 0.31
C ASP A 87 -17.49 7.55 -0.60
N GLY A 88 -17.56 7.30 -1.92
CA GLY A 88 -17.43 8.33 -2.93
C GLY A 88 -18.79 8.98 -3.23
N LEU A 89 -18.90 10.29 -3.06
CA LEU A 89 -20.07 11.05 -3.47
C LEU A 89 -19.80 11.73 -4.81
N CYS A 90 -20.41 11.22 -5.87
CA CYS A 90 -20.37 11.85 -7.19
C CYS A 90 -21.34 13.04 -7.27
N PHE A 91 -20.92 14.12 -7.94
CA PHE A 91 -21.77 15.30 -8.12
C PHE A 91 -21.45 16.04 -9.42
N THR A 92 -22.44 16.75 -9.93
CA THR A 92 -22.30 17.64 -11.10
C THR A 92 -22.31 19.12 -10.71
N GLU A 93 -22.81 19.45 -9.51
CA GLU A 93 -22.95 20.81 -9.01
C GLU A 93 -22.71 20.88 -7.50
N SER A 94 -22.15 21.99 -7.01
CA SER A 94 -21.80 22.16 -5.59
C SER A 94 -23.00 22.07 -4.66
N ARG A 95 -24.17 22.56 -5.11
CA ARG A 95 -25.40 22.50 -4.32
C ARG A 95 -25.85 21.06 -4.07
N ALA A 96 -25.71 20.18 -5.06
CA ALA A 96 -26.08 18.77 -4.92
C ALA A 96 -25.15 18.06 -3.94
N LEU A 97 -23.85 18.36 -4.00
CA LEU A 97 -22.86 17.87 -3.04
C LEU A 97 -23.15 18.33 -1.60
N PHE A 98 -23.44 19.61 -1.39
CA PHE A 98 -23.72 20.07 -0.03
C PHE A 98 -25.07 19.56 0.51
N ALA A 99 -26.06 19.37 -0.37
CA ALA A 99 -27.33 18.75 0.02
C ALA A 99 -27.15 17.27 0.41
N SER A 100 -26.21 16.53 -0.21
CA SER A 100 -25.95 15.15 0.19
C SER A 100 -25.33 15.08 1.59
N PHE A 101 -24.43 16.00 1.96
CA PHE A 101 -23.87 16.05 3.31
C PHE A 101 -24.90 16.33 4.42
N GLU A 102 -25.94 17.12 4.13
CA GLU A 102 -27.03 17.36 5.09
C GLU A 102 -27.85 16.10 5.39
N GLY A 103 -27.83 15.11 4.49
CA GLY A 103 -28.51 13.83 4.65
C GLY A 103 -27.63 12.70 5.17
N LEU A 104 -26.34 12.96 5.46
CA LEU A 104 -25.45 11.93 6.01
C LEU A 104 -25.64 11.76 7.51
N GLU A 105 -25.86 10.52 7.93
CA GLU A 105 -25.80 10.12 9.33
C GLU A 105 -24.34 9.89 9.72
N TRP A 106 -23.65 10.96 10.11
CA TRP A 106 -22.20 10.92 10.41
C TRP A 106 -21.81 9.86 11.43
N ASP A 107 -22.66 9.58 12.42
CA ASP A 107 -22.42 8.52 13.42
C ASP A 107 -22.50 7.11 12.82
N GLU A 108 -23.30 6.90 11.77
CA GLU A 108 -23.36 5.63 11.04
C GLU A 108 -22.06 5.43 10.23
N ILE A 109 -21.58 6.48 9.54
CA ILE A 109 -20.29 6.45 8.83
C ILE A 109 -19.14 6.13 9.79
N ARG A 110 -19.09 6.79 10.95
CA ARG A 110 -18.11 6.48 12.01
C ARG A 110 -18.22 5.03 12.47
N GLY A 111 -19.44 4.56 12.75
CA GLY A 111 -19.69 3.19 13.20
C GLY A 111 -19.27 2.14 12.18
N GLN A 112 -19.54 2.39 10.90
CA GLN A 112 -19.09 1.54 9.80
C GLN A 112 -17.56 1.52 9.69
N ALA A 113 -16.91 2.68 9.67
CA ALA A 113 -15.46 2.76 9.59
C ALA A 113 -14.77 2.05 10.78
N ILE A 114 -15.29 2.21 12.00
CA ILE A 114 -14.81 1.48 13.19
C ILE A 114 -15.04 -0.04 13.03
N SER A 115 -16.21 -0.45 12.53
CA SER A 115 -16.51 -1.86 12.30
C SER A 115 -15.60 -2.48 11.24
N GLU A 116 -15.31 -1.76 10.17
CA GLU A 116 -14.36 -2.17 9.14
C GLU A 116 -12.92 -2.21 9.68
N GLY A 117 -12.56 -1.28 10.55
CA GLY A 117 -11.31 -1.32 11.33
C GLY A 117 -11.19 -2.59 12.19
N GLY A 118 -12.28 -2.99 12.85
CA GLY A 118 -12.36 -4.24 13.62
C GLY A 118 -12.16 -5.51 12.79
N ILE A 119 -12.38 -5.46 11.46
CA ILE A 119 -12.08 -6.58 10.56
C ILE A 119 -10.57 -6.85 10.54
N PHE A 120 -9.70 -5.84 10.69
CA PHE A 120 -8.26 -6.06 10.70
C PHE A 120 -7.80 -6.87 11.93
N GLU A 121 -8.36 -6.60 13.10
CA GLU A 121 -8.10 -7.40 14.31
C GLU A 121 -8.55 -8.85 14.14
N ALA A 122 -9.74 -9.05 13.56
CA ALA A 122 -10.24 -10.38 13.22
C ALA A 122 -9.35 -11.08 12.16
N LEU A 123 -8.85 -10.35 11.16
CA LEU A 123 -7.92 -10.87 10.15
C LEU A 123 -6.55 -11.19 10.72
N ILE A 124 -6.08 -10.47 11.74
CA ILE A 124 -4.86 -10.80 12.49
C ILE A 124 -5.08 -12.10 13.25
N ALA A 125 -6.16 -12.21 14.02
CA ALA A 125 -6.50 -13.42 14.77
C ALA A 125 -6.67 -14.63 13.83
N ASP A 126 -7.40 -14.48 12.73
CA ASP A 126 -7.54 -15.51 11.69
C ASP A 126 -6.20 -15.87 11.04
N ALA A 127 -5.29 -14.91 10.86
CA ALA A 127 -3.95 -15.17 10.33
C ALA A 127 -3.09 -15.94 11.34
N GLU A 128 -3.24 -15.68 12.64
CA GLU A 128 -2.54 -16.41 13.70
C GLU A 128 -2.96 -17.90 13.77
N ASP A 129 -4.21 -18.22 13.40
CA ASP A 129 -4.76 -19.58 13.42
C ASP A 129 -4.53 -20.38 12.13
N ARG A 130 -4.00 -19.74 11.07
CA ARG A 130 -3.70 -20.43 9.81
C ARG A 130 -2.44 -21.28 9.91
N PRO A 131 -2.42 -22.49 9.31
CA PRO A 131 -1.21 -23.31 9.27
C PRO A 131 -0.11 -22.63 8.46
N ALA A 132 1.14 -22.88 8.86
CA ALA A 132 2.33 -22.46 8.13
C ALA A 132 2.26 -22.89 6.67
N SER A 133 2.44 -21.94 5.74
CA SER A 133 2.31 -22.21 4.29
C SER A 133 3.57 -21.94 3.48
N ILE A 134 4.61 -21.32 4.04
CA ILE A 134 5.91 -21.23 3.36
C ILE A 134 6.72 -22.49 3.72
N PRO A 135 7.10 -23.31 2.74
CA PRO A 135 7.95 -24.46 2.99
C PRO A 135 9.32 -24.02 3.50
N SER A 136 10.02 -24.93 4.19
CA SER A 136 11.43 -24.69 4.52
C SER A 136 12.24 -24.41 3.24
N THR A 137 13.34 -23.67 3.35
CA THR A 137 14.25 -23.39 2.22
C THR A 137 14.70 -24.69 1.56
N GLU A 138 14.91 -25.74 2.35
CA GLU A 138 15.28 -27.07 1.84
C GLU A 138 14.16 -27.69 0.99
N GLU A 139 12.91 -27.66 1.46
CA GLU A 139 11.75 -28.17 0.71
C GLU A 139 11.49 -27.34 -0.55
N ALA A 140 11.60 -26.02 -0.47
CA ALA A 140 11.47 -25.13 -1.61
C ALA A 140 12.57 -25.39 -2.66
N ALA A 141 13.83 -25.49 -2.23
CA ALA A 141 14.95 -25.79 -3.12
C ALA A 141 14.79 -27.16 -3.80
N LYS A 142 14.26 -28.16 -3.09
CA LYS A 142 13.92 -29.48 -3.66
C LYS A 142 12.80 -29.36 -4.69
N LYS A 143 11.72 -28.62 -4.39
CA LYS A 143 10.58 -28.40 -5.29
C LYS A 143 11.01 -27.75 -6.60
N TYR A 144 11.96 -26.82 -6.57
CA TYR A 144 12.45 -26.09 -7.74
C TYR A 144 13.91 -26.40 -8.11
N ALA A 145 14.36 -27.64 -7.90
CA ALA A 145 15.77 -28.00 -8.05
C ALA A 145 16.36 -27.67 -9.44
N GLU A 146 15.61 -27.93 -10.52
CA GLU A 146 16.10 -27.66 -11.89
C GLU A 146 16.20 -26.16 -12.20
N PRO A 147 15.15 -25.34 -12.00
CA PRO A 147 15.27 -23.88 -12.08
C PRO A 147 16.35 -23.28 -11.17
N LEU A 148 16.49 -23.80 -9.94
CA LEU A 148 17.51 -23.34 -9.00
C LEU A 148 18.92 -23.57 -9.52
N LYS A 149 19.22 -24.74 -10.10
CA LYS A 149 20.53 -25.02 -10.73
C LYS A 149 20.90 -23.97 -11.78
N GLN A 150 19.92 -23.54 -12.58
CA GLN A 150 20.14 -22.52 -13.61
C GLN A 150 20.44 -21.16 -12.99
N ALA A 151 19.72 -20.78 -11.93
CA ALA A 151 19.97 -19.54 -11.20
C ALA A 151 21.35 -19.55 -10.54
N VAL A 152 21.73 -20.65 -9.87
CA VAL A 152 23.06 -20.83 -9.25
C VAL A 152 24.18 -20.67 -10.30
N ALA A 153 24.01 -21.27 -11.48
CA ALA A 153 24.98 -21.13 -12.57
C ALA A 153 25.11 -19.67 -13.05
N GLN A 154 24.00 -18.93 -13.12
CA GLN A 154 24.03 -17.50 -13.45
C GLN A 154 24.77 -16.69 -12.39
N ILE A 155 24.52 -16.95 -11.10
CA ILE A 155 25.19 -16.26 -9.98
C ILE A 155 26.70 -16.49 -10.02
N HIS A 156 27.16 -17.72 -10.23
CA HIS A 156 28.58 -18.03 -10.34
C HIS A 156 29.26 -17.37 -11.55
N ALA A 157 28.51 -17.00 -12.58
CA ALA A 157 29.02 -16.27 -13.74
C ALA A 157 29.03 -14.74 -13.56
N MET A 158 28.43 -14.21 -12.48
CA MET A 158 28.40 -12.77 -12.22
C MET A 158 29.76 -12.24 -11.77
N HIS A 159 30.24 -11.20 -12.46
CA HIS A 159 31.46 -10.48 -12.12
C HIS A 159 31.24 -8.96 -12.22
N PRO A 160 31.48 -8.18 -11.15
CA PRO A 160 31.87 -8.62 -9.80
C PRO A 160 30.73 -9.37 -9.09
N THR A 161 31.08 -10.24 -8.14
CA THR A 161 30.09 -10.95 -7.35
C THR A 161 29.52 -10.01 -6.27
N PRO A 162 28.19 -9.83 -6.20
CA PRO A 162 27.57 -9.04 -5.15
C PRO A 162 27.85 -9.61 -3.75
N ALA A 163 27.79 -8.75 -2.73
CA ALA A 163 28.01 -9.16 -1.35
C ALA A 163 26.95 -10.15 -0.86
N PHE A 164 25.68 -9.92 -1.23
CA PHE A 164 24.59 -10.85 -0.98
C PHE A 164 23.78 -11.07 -2.25
N VAL A 165 23.36 -12.31 -2.49
CA VAL A 165 22.42 -12.65 -3.57
C VAL A 165 21.38 -13.62 -3.04
N ALA A 166 20.10 -13.36 -3.31
CA ALA A 166 19.03 -14.30 -3.00
C ALA A 166 18.36 -14.81 -4.28
N VAL A 167 17.96 -16.08 -4.25
CA VAL A 167 17.13 -16.70 -5.28
C VAL A 167 15.73 -16.88 -4.71
N LEU A 168 14.75 -16.20 -5.31
CA LEU A 168 13.38 -16.17 -4.83
C LEU A 168 12.43 -16.77 -5.88
N LYS A 169 11.32 -17.36 -5.41
CA LYS A 169 10.27 -17.89 -6.28
C LYS A 169 8.89 -17.64 -5.69
N GLN A 170 7.99 -17.07 -6.47
CA GLN A 170 6.56 -17.06 -6.18
C GLN A 170 5.85 -17.96 -7.19
N GLU A 171 4.83 -18.75 -6.80
CA GLU A 171 4.25 -19.84 -7.60
C GLU A 171 3.98 -19.51 -9.09
N GLU A 172 3.38 -18.36 -9.37
CA GLU A 172 3.01 -17.91 -10.72
C GLU A 172 4.09 -17.07 -11.43
N LEU A 173 5.18 -16.73 -10.75
CA LEU A 173 6.25 -15.88 -11.29
C LEU A 173 7.52 -16.67 -11.64
N PRO A 174 8.37 -16.16 -12.56
CA PRO A 174 9.70 -16.72 -12.77
C PRO A 174 10.56 -16.72 -11.50
N ILE A 175 11.67 -17.46 -11.53
CA ILE A 175 12.71 -17.30 -10.49
C ILE A 175 13.32 -15.91 -10.63
N GLU A 176 13.50 -15.25 -9.49
CA GLU A 176 14.19 -13.99 -9.37
C GLU A 176 15.56 -14.19 -8.71
N ILE A 177 16.57 -13.51 -9.25
CA ILE A 177 17.90 -13.39 -8.66
C ILE A 177 18.07 -11.94 -8.25
N LYS A 178 18.08 -11.68 -6.94
CA LYS A 178 18.23 -10.34 -6.39
C LYS A 178 19.59 -10.19 -5.75
N ALA A 179 20.29 -9.11 -6.07
CA ALA A 179 21.58 -8.77 -5.49
C ALA A 179 21.41 -7.64 -4.47
N TYR A 180 22.13 -7.71 -3.36
CA TYR A 180 22.08 -6.74 -2.29
C TYR A 180 23.49 -6.32 -1.90
N GLU A 181 23.63 -5.04 -1.57
CA GLU A 181 24.91 -4.47 -1.12
C GLU A 181 25.20 -4.83 0.34
N THR A 182 24.15 -4.89 1.16
CA THR A 182 24.26 -5.24 2.57
C THR A 182 23.31 -6.37 2.97
N LYS A 183 23.61 -7.00 4.12
CA LYS A 183 22.73 -7.99 4.73
C LYS A 183 21.39 -7.37 5.14
N GLU A 184 21.41 -6.13 5.61
CA GLU A 184 20.23 -5.41 6.07
C GLU A 184 19.22 -5.20 4.92
N ASP A 185 19.70 -4.78 3.74
CA ASP A 185 18.86 -4.65 2.53
C ASP A 185 18.19 -5.98 2.16
N MET A 186 18.94 -7.08 2.22
CA MET A 186 18.41 -8.43 1.98
C MET A 186 17.35 -8.82 3.01
N LEU A 187 17.57 -8.52 4.30
CA LEU A 187 16.61 -8.83 5.35
C LEU A 187 15.32 -8.00 5.22
N HIS A 188 15.42 -6.73 4.83
CA HIS A 188 14.26 -5.90 4.52
C HIS A 188 13.42 -6.49 3.37
N ASP A 189 14.05 -6.84 2.25
CA ASP A 189 13.33 -7.45 1.11
C ASP A 189 12.77 -8.84 1.46
N PHE A 190 13.44 -9.60 2.33
CA PHE A 190 12.92 -10.86 2.86
C PHE A 190 11.65 -10.65 3.67
N ALA A 191 11.57 -9.58 4.46
CA ALA A 191 10.38 -9.26 5.25
C ALA A 191 9.16 -9.13 4.33
N ASP A 192 9.29 -8.36 3.24
CA ASP A 192 8.25 -8.18 2.24
C ASP A 192 7.96 -9.48 1.47
N ALA A 193 8.99 -10.18 1.01
CA ALA A 193 8.89 -11.45 0.30
C ALA A 193 8.08 -12.50 1.10
N LEU A 194 8.34 -12.61 2.41
CA LEU A 194 7.63 -13.51 3.31
C LEU A 194 6.15 -13.15 3.47
N THR A 195 5.76 -11.88 3.30
CA THR A 195 4.35 -11.46 3.32
C THR A 195 3.64 -11.78 2.00
N CYS A 196 4.39 -11.79 0.89
CA CYS A 196 3.93 -11.97 -0.49
C CYS A 196 4.05 -13.40 -1.05
N TYR A 197 4.28 -14.41 -0.19
CA TYR A 197 4.39 -15.83 -0.58
C TYR A 197 5.58 -16.16 -1.48
N TYR A 198 6.66 -15.38 -1.41
CA TYR A 198 7.92 -15.78 -2.03
C TYR A 198 8.60 -16.84 -1.18
N GLU A 199 9.02 -17.91 -1.85
CA GLU A 199 9.87 -18.96 -1.33
C GLU A 199 11.34 -18.57 -1.57
N VAL A 200 12.12 -18.46 -0.49
CA VAL A 200 13.57 -18.32 -0.59
C VAL A 200 14.16 -19.67 -0.93
N LEU A 201 14.86 -19.78 -2.06
CA LEU A 201 15.42 -21.03 -2.55
C LEU A 201 16.90 -21.18 -2.18
N ALA A 202 17.67 -20.10 -2.27
CA ALA A 202 19.09 -20.05 -1.92
C ALA A 202 19.53 -18.63 -1.58
N VAL A 203 20.62 -18.51 -0.83
CA VAL A 203 21.30 -17.25 -0.53
C VAL A 203 22.79 -17.46 -0.73
N PHE A 204 23.46 -16.49 -1.33
CA PHE A 204 24.90 -16.44 -1.49
C PHE A 204 25.44 -15.23 -0.73
N GLU A 205 26.49 -15.46 0.06
CA GLU A 205 27.23 -14.41 0.76
C GLU A 205 28.65 -14.40 0.23
N ASN A 206 29.05 -13.28 -0.38
CA ASN A 206 30.33 -13.09 -1.05
C ASN A 206 30.64 -14.22 -2.07
N GLY A 207 29.61 -14.65 -2.81
CA GLY A 207 29.70 -15.73 -3.80
C GLY A 207 29.68 -17.15 -3.25
N VAL A 208 29.53 -17.33 -1.94
CA VAL A 208 29.45 -18.66 -1.30
C VAL A 208 28.01 -18.97 -0.93
N GLU A 209 27.52 -20.13 -1.36
CA GLU A 209 26.17 -20.59 -1.00
C GLU A 209 26.05 -20.79 0.52
N THR A 210 24.97 -20.24 1.07
CA THR A 210 24.65 -20.27 2.49
C THR A 210 23.85 -21.53 2.82
N PHE A 211 24.15 -22.17 3.95
CA PHE A 211 23.40 -23.34 4.41
C PHE A 211 21.94 -23.01 4.73
N TYR A 212 21.02 -23.95 4.47
CA TYR A 212 19.58 -23.76 4.72
C TYR A 212 19.26 -23.30 6.14
N ALA A 213 19.91 -23.88 7.17
CA ALA A 213 19.69 -23.46 8.56
C ALA A 213 20.03 -21.97 8.81
N GLN A 214 21.06 -21.46 8.13
CA GLN A 214 21.43 -20.06 8.20
C GLN A 214 20.43 -19.16 7.45
N ILE A 215 19.88 -19.65 6.33
CA ILE A 215 18.81 -18.96 5.59
C ILE A 215 17.52 -18.89 6.44
N GLU A 216 17.15 -19.95 7.16
CA GLU A 216 16.03 -19.91 8.09
C GLU A 216 16.25 -18.89 9.22
N SER A 217 17.49 -18.78 9.72
CA SER A 217 17.84 -17.73 10.66
C SER A 217 17.70 -16.33 10.05
N TYR A 218 18.00 -16.14 8.76
CA TYR A 218 17.81 -14.85 8.08
C TYR A 218 16.32 -14.52 7.92
N LYS A 219 15.49 -15.48 7.50
CA LYS A 219 14.04 -15.27 7.45
C LYS A 219 13.48 -14.87 8.81
N ARG A 220 13.92 -15.50 9.91
CA ARG A 220 13.49 -15.15 11.27
C ARG A 220 13.91 -13.74 11.66
N GLN A 221 15.13 -13.33 11.31
CA GLN A 221 15.60 -11.95 11.52
C GLN A 221 14.80 -10.94 10.68
N ALA A 222 14.40 -11.31 9.46
CA ALA A 222 13.62 -10.45 8.57
C ALA A 222 12.26 -10.06 9.17
N ILE A 223 11.64 -10.93 9.95
CA ILE A 223 10.36 -10.65 10.63
C ILE A 223 10.47 -9.45 11.58
N ASP A 224 11.63 -9.21 12.18
CA ASP A 224 11.81 -8.10 13.11
C ASP A 224 11.71 -6.72 12.43
N PHE A 225 11.82 -6.67 11.10
CA PHE A 225 11.57 -5.46 10.31
C PHE A 225 10.08 -5.21 10.07
N LEU A 226 9.20 -6.18 10.34
CA LEU A 226 7.75 -6.00 10.28
C LEU A 226 7.23 -5.45 11.61
N ALA A 227 6.38 -4.42 11.54
CA ALA A 227 5.80 -3.81 12.73
C ALA A 227 4.98 -4.85 13.54
N PRO A 228 5.15 -4.90 14.88
CA PRO A 228 4.36 -5.75 15.77
C PRO A 228 2.85 -5.52 15.59
N GLY A 229 2.06 -6.60 15.74
CA GLY A 229 0.60 -6.50 15.68
C GLY A 229 0.03 -6.23 14.29
N THR A 230 0.81 -6.37 13.21
CA THR A 230 0.32 -6.25 11.84
C THR A 230 -0.04 -7.59 11.23
N ILE A 231 -1.01 -7.61 10.31
CA ILE A 231 -1.35 -8.81 9.52
C ILE A 231 -0.12 -9.35 8.79
N SER A 232 0.73 -8.47 8.28
CA SER A 232 1.98 -8.84 7.59
C SER A 232 2.92 -9.62 8.51
N ARG A 233 3.15 -9.16 9.74
CA ARG A 233 3.98 -9.86 10.72
C ARG A 233 3.34 -11.18 11.15
N ALA A 234 2.05 -11.19 11.48
CA ALA A 234 1.33 -12.41 11.86
C ALA A 234 1.41 -13.49 10.77
N LYS A 235 1.25 -13.08 9.50
CA LYS A 235 1.45 -13.95 8.34
C LYS A 235 2.88 -14.48 8.29
N ALA A 236 3.89 -13.62 8.40
CA ALA A 236 5.30 -14.03 8.29
C ALA A 236 5.75 -14.93 9.46
N GLU A 237 5.35 -14.66 10.69
CA GLU A 237 5.72 -15.45 11.89
C GLU A 237 5.21 -16.88 11.84
N ARG A 238 3.99 -17.08 11.34
CA ARG A 238 3.46 -18.43 11.15
C ARG A 238 4.04 -19.14 9.94
N ARG A 239 4.82 -18.46 9.09
CA ARG A 239 5.42 -19.02 7.87
C ARG A 239 6.84 -19.56 8.06
N LEU A 240 7.43 -19.51 9.26
CA LEU A 240 8.82 -19.94 9.56
C LEU A 240 8.97 -21.03 10.64
#